data_AF-A0A3S5C993-F1
#
_entry.id   AF-A0A3S5C993-F1
#
_cell.length_a   1.000
_cell.length_b   1.000
_cell.length_c   1.000
_cell.angle_alpha   90.00
_cell.angle_beta   90.00
_cell.angle_gamma   90.00
#
_symmetry.space_group_name_H-M   'P 1'
#
loop_
_entity.id
_entity.type
_entity.pdbx_description
1 polymer ?
#
loop_
_entity_poly.entity_id
_entity_poly.type
_entity_poly.pdbx_seq_one_letter_code
_entity_poly.pdbx_strand_id
1 'polypeptide(L)'
;MKAVYVTCCILNGKEYVAFKDDHCGPGEMKITDGFHDKRVQIGDKQKMNGAMFVGPEAINVKRIIKRMRGTRCWHPLLQELREAELG
;
A
#
# COMPACT_ATOMS: atom_id res chain seq x y z
N MET A 1 -1.10 16.07 4.38
CA MET A 1 -0.86 15.01 3.39
C MET A 1 -1.84 13.89 3.69
N LYS A 2 -2.82 13.69 2.81
CA LYS A 2 -3.81 12.63 2.97
C LYS A 2 -3.35 11.42 2.16
N ALA A 3 -3.32 10.25 2.80
CA ALA A 3 -3.24 8.99 2.08
C ALA A 3 -4.64 8.36 2.09
N VAL A 4 -4.94 7.51 1.11
CA VAL A 4 -6.19 6.75 1.03
C VAL A 4 -5.81 5.32 0.68
N TYR A 5 -6.20 4.39 1.54
CA TYR A 5 -6.05 2.96 1.27
C TYR A 5 -6.89 2.57 0.04
N VAL A 6 -6.31 1.79 -0.86
CA VAL A 6 -7.00 1.34 -2.08
C VAL A 6 -7.23 -0.16 -2.06
N THR A 7 -6.17 -0.95 -1.90
CA THR A 7 -6.21 -2.41 -2.02
C THR A 7 -4.90 -3.04 -1.52
N CYS A 8 -4.79 -4.35 -1.59
CA CYS A 8 -3.57 -5.10 -1.29
C CYS A 8 -2.99 -5.69 -2.58
N CYS A 9 -1.67 -5.89 -2.61
CA CYS A 9 -1.04 -6.61 -3.71
C CYS A 9 0.16 -7.44 -3.29
N ILE A 10 0.47 -8.45 -4.10
CA ILE A 10 1.68 -9.26 -4.00
C ILE A 10 2.53 -8.96 -5.23
N LEU A 11 3.74 -8.44 -5.04
CA LEU A 11 4.69 -8.17 -6.11
C LEU A 11 5.99 -8.94 -5.85
N ASN A 12 6.37 -9.83 -6.78
CA ASN A 12 7.55 -10.70 -6.66
C ASN A 12 7.57 -11.49 -5.35
N GLY A 13 6.42 -12.05 -4.95
CA GLY A 13 6.26 -12.80 -3.70
C GLY A 13 6.29 -11.96 -2.42
N LYS A 14 6.35 -10.63 -2.51
CA LYS A 14 6.30 -9.72 -1.36
C LYS A 14 4.92 -9.07 -1.26
N GLU A 15 4.41 -8.98 -0.05
CA GLU A 15 3.12 -8.38 0.29
C GLU A 15 3.24 -6.85 0.43
N TYR A 16 2.28 -6.13 -0.11
CA TYR A 16 2.19 -4.68 -0.02
C TYR A 16 0.75 -4.20 0.18
N VAL A 17 0.62 -3.07 0.84
CA VAL A 17 -0.60 -2.25 0.84
C VAL A 17 -0.48 -1.20 -0.25
N ALA A 18 -1.49 -1.09 -1.11
CA ALA A 18 -1.61 -0.06 -2.12
C ALA A 18 -2.45 1.12 -1.61
N PHE A 19 -1.98 2.33 -1.87
CA PHE A 19 -2.60 3.56 -1.45
C PHE A 19 -2.37 4.69 -2.45
N LYS A 20 -3.19 5.73 -2.37
CA LYS A 20 -2.99 7.00 -3.08
C LYS A 20 -2.74 8.12 -2.09
N ASP A 21 -1.95 9.10 -2.47
CA ASP A 21 -1.83 10.35 -1.74
C ASP A 21 -1.86 11.55 -2.68
N ASP A 22 -1.78 12.75 -2.11
CA ASP A 22 -1.82 14.02 -2.82
C ASP A 22 -0.72 14.18 -3.89
N HIS A 23 0.29 13.29 -3.92
CA HIS A 23 1.38 13.29 -4.90
C HIS A 23 1.23 12.23 -6.00
N CYS A 24 0.15 11.45 -6.01
CA CYS A 24 -0.14 10.50 -7.08
C CYS A 24 -0.82 11.20 -8.26
N GLY A 25 -0.24 11.11 -9.45
CA GLY A 25 -0.88 11.55 -10.69
C GLY A 25 -2.01 10.62 -11.18
N PRO A 26 -2.71 10.99 -12.27
CA PRO A 26 -3.71 10.14 -12.89
C PRO A 26 -3.14 8.75 -13.25
N GLY A 27 -3.79 7.70 -12.75
CA GLY A 27 -3.35 6.32 -12.97
C GLY A 27 -2.11 5.91 -12.17
N GLU A 28 -1.62 6.72 -11.22
CA GLU A 28 -0.56 6.33 -10.30
C GLU A 28 -1.10 5.86 -8.94
N MET A 29 -0.36 4.96 -8.31
CA MET A 29 -0.53 4.56 -6.91
C MET A 29 0.83 4.42 -6.24
N LYS A 30 0.81 4.32 -4.92
CA LYS A 30 1.96 3.89 -4.13
C LYS A 30 1.65 2.55 -3.49
N ILE A 31 2.67 1.72 -3.33
CA ILE A 31 2.59 0.47 -2.57
C ILE A 31 3.64 0.50 -1.45
N THR A 32 3.33 -0.07 -0.29
CA THR A 32 4.25 -0.10 0.86
C THR A 32 4.23 -1.45 1.55
N ASP A 33 5.42 -1.93 1.93
CA ASP A 33 5.63 -3.14 2.74
C ASP A 33 5.81 -2.80 4.24
N GLY A 34 5.65 -1.52 4.57
CA GLY A 34 5.85 -0.92 5.87
C GLY A 34 7.23 -0.30 6.08
N PHE A 35 8.18 -0.51 5.16
CA PHE A 35 9.51 0.11 5.21
C PHE A 35 9.68 1.18 4.14
N HIS A 36 9.28 0.90 2.90
CA HIS A 36 9.48 1.83 1.78
C HIS A 36 8.23 1.93 0.91
N ASP A 37 7.96 3.13 0.42
CA ASP A 37 6.91 3.33 -0.58
C ASP A 37 7.50 3.23 -1.98
N LYS A 38 6.77 2.57 -2.87
CA LYS A 38 7.10 2.47 -4.29
C LYS A 38 5.96 3.07 -5.09
N ARG A 39 6.27 3.97 -6.02
CA ARG A 39 5.29 4.46 -7.00
C ARG A 39 5.10 3.42 -8.09
N VAL A 40 3.85 3.17 -8.44
CA VAL A 40 3.43 2.25 -9.49
C VAL A 40 2.39 2.93 -10.39
N GLN A 41 2.34 2.54 -11.65
CA GLN A 41 1.40 3.08 -12.62
C GLN A 41 0.46 1.97 -13.08
N ILE A 42 -0.86 2.20 -12.95
CA ILE A 42 -1.92 1.24 -13.26
C ILE A 42 -2.08 1.04 -14.78
N GLY A 43 -1.62 2.01 -15.59
CA GLY A 43 -1.88 2.06 -17.03
C GLY A 43 -0.88 1.32 -17.92
N ASP A 44 0.23 0.82 -17.39
CA ASP A 44 1.29 0.25 -18.23
C ASP A 44 1.46 -1.24 -17.94
N LYS A 45 1.08 -2.08 -18.91
CA LYS A 45 1.30 -3.53 -18.91
C LYS A 45 2.75 -3.92 -18.59
N GLN A 46 3.71 -2.98 -18.69
CA GLN A 46 5.12 -3.19 -18.37
C GLN A 46 5.53 -2.86 -16.92
N LYS A 47 4.80 -2.00 -16.18
CA LYS A 47 5.19 -1.60 -14.79
C LYS A 47 4.52 -2.42 -13.69
N MET A 48 3.52 -3.25 -14.02
CA MET A 48 2.94 -4.25 -13.12
C MET A 48 3.31 -5.69 -13.51
N ASN A 49 4.47 -5.91 -14.12
CA ASN A 49 5.01 -7.25 -14.39
C ASN A 49 5.18 -8.02 -13.06
N GLY A 50 4.15 -8.77 -12.66
CA GLY A 50 4.15 -9.64 -11.48
C GLY A 50 3.47 -9.08 -10.22
N ALA A 51 2.75 -7.95 -10.29
CA ALA A 51 1.92 -7.48 -9.19
C ALA A 51 0.50 -8.08 -9.29
N MET A 52 0.16 -8.98 -8.37
CA MET A 52 -1.17 -9.55 -8.24
C MET A 52 -1.95 -8.76 -7.20
N PHE A 53 -3.04 -8.10 -7.60
CA PHE A 53 -3.96 -7.47 -6.65
C PHE A 53 -4.79 -8.54 -5.96
N VAL A 54 -4.90 -8.42 -4.64
CA VAL A 54 -5.55 -9.39 -3.78
C VAL A 54 -6.37 -8.68 -2.71
N GLY A 55 -7.33 -9.38 -2.12
CA GLY A 55 -8.04 -8.88 -0.95
C GLY A 55 -7.13 -8.78 0.28
N PRO A 56 -7.51 -7.99 1.29
CA PRO A 56 -6.77 -7.85 2.54
C PRO A 56 -6.57 -9.18 3.29
N GLU A 57 -7.48 -10.14 3.11
CA GLU A 57 -7.40 -11.50 3.66
C GLU A 57 -6.24 -12.33 3.11
N ALA A 58 -5.73 -11.98 1.93
CA ALA A 58 -4.66 -12.72 1.26
C ALA A 58 -3.25 -12.29 1.69
N ILE A 59 -3.11 -11.21 2.48
CA ILE A 59 -1.82 -10.72 2.97
C ILE A 59 -1.86 -10.41 4.46
N ASN A 60 -0.69 -10.29 5.09
CA ASN A 60 -0.61 -9.92 6.50
C ASN A 60 -0.56 -8.39 6.66
N VAL A 61 -1.71 -7.73 6.50
CA VAL A 61 -1.85 -6.27 6.68
C VAL A 61 -1.39 -5.84 8.07
N LYS A 62 -1.73 -6.61 9.11
CA LYS A 62 -1.31 -6.36 10.51
C LYS A 62 0.21 -6.29 10.66
N ARG A 63 0.97 -7.13 9.95
CA ARG A 63 2.43 -7.10 9.93
C ARG A 63 2.96 -5.81 9.31
N ILE A 64 2.35 -5.34 8.22
CA ILE A 64 2.71 -4.08 7.57
C ILE A 64 2.42 -2.89 8.51
N ILE A 65 1.23 -2.86 9.13
CA ILE A 65 0.87 -1.85 10.13
C ILE A 65 1.87 -1.84 11.30
N LYS A 66 2.24 -3.02 11.84
CA LYS A 66 3.22 -3.13 12.93
C LYS A 66 4.58 -2.56 12.53
N ARG A 67 5.05 -2.82 11.31
CA ARG A 67 6.30 -2.24 10.78
C ARG A 67 6.20 -0.72 10.71
N MET A 68 5.13 -0.20 10.11
CA MET A 68 4.90 1.23 9.99
C MET A 68 4.85 1.93 11.35
N ARG A 69 4.23 1.32 12.37
CA ARG A 69 4.22 1.86 13.73
C ARG A 69 5.63 2.03 14.31
N GLY A 70 6.53 1.11 14.01
CA GLY A 70 7.91 1.15 14.52
C GLY A 70 8.81 2.13 13.77
N THR A 71 8.77 2.12 12.44
CA THR A 71 9.75 2.84 11.61
C THR A 71 9.21 4.14 11.02
N ARG A 72 7.89 4.26 10.86
CA ARG A 72 7.22 5.32 10.09
C ARG A 72 5.88 5.73 10.72
N CYS A 73 5.87 5.95 12.03
CA CYS A 73 4.64 6.26 12.79
C CYS A 73 3.95 7.57 12.34
N TRP A 74 4.69 8.46 11.69
CA TRP A 74 4.23 9.71 11.07
C TRP A 74 3.59 9.52 9.70
N HIS A 75 3.60 8.31 9.13
CA HIS A 75 3.14 8.08 7.76
C HIS A 75 1.61 8.22 7.65
N PRO A 76 1.08 9.00 6.69
CA PRO A 76 -0.35 9.32 6.61
C PRO A 76 -1.25 8.08 6.42
N LEU A 77 -0.77 7.07 5.69
CA LEU A 77 -1.50 5.81 5.49
C LEU A 77 -1.75 5.04 6.80
N LEU A 78 -0.92 5.25 7.83
CA LEU A 78 -1.08 4.52 9.09
C LEU A 78 -2.36 4.91 9.83
N GLN A 79 -2.87 6.13 9.60
CA GLN A 79 -4.16 6.55 10.14
C GLN A 79 -5.31 5.82 9.43
N GLU A 80 -5.33 5.84 8.10
CA GLU A 80 -6.33 5.14 7.28
C GLU A 80 -6.37 3.64 7.56
N LEU A 81 -5.21 2.98 7.65
CA LEU A 81 -5.14 1.54 7.93
C LEU A 81 -5.65 1.18 9.33
N ARG A 82 -5.61 2.12 10.29
CA ARG A 82 -6.20 1.91 11.62
C ARG A 82 -7.71 1.99 11.57
N GLU A 83 -8.25 2.92 10.80
CA GLU A 83 -9.70 3.09 10.62
C GLU A 83 -10.29 1.90 9.85
N ALA A 84 -9.56 1.39 8.84
CA ALA A 84 -9.99 0.23 8.05
C ALA A 84 -9.95 -1.11 8.81
N GLU A 85 -9.06 -1.27 9.81
CA GLU A 85 -8.99 -2.48 10.66
C GLU A 85 -9.92 -2.44 11.89
N LEU A 86 -10.55 -1.30 12.17
CA LEU A 86 -11.52 -1.11 13.27
C LEU A 86 -12.98 -1.08 12.78
N GLY A 87 -13.21 -1.32 11.49
CA GLY A 87 -14.53 -1.49 10.86
C GLY A 87 -14.97 -2.94 10.80
#